data_AF-A0A969EKP6-F1
#
_entry.id   AF-A0A969EKP6-F1
#
_cell.length_a   1.000
_cell.length_b   1.000
_cell.length_c   1.000
_cell.angle_alpha   90.00
_cell.angle_beta   90.00
_cell.angle_gamma   90.00
#
_symmetry.space_group_name_H-M   'P 1'
#
loop_
_entity.id
_entity.type
_entity.pdbx_description
1 polymer ?
#
loop_
_entity_poly.entity_id
_entity_poly.type
_entity_poly.pdbx_seq_one_letter_code
_entity_poly.pdbx_strand_id
1 'polypeptide(L)'
;IVLETYGSGNAPSAVVVLMAIKKAVSDGVIVLNVSQCPGGMVIQGKYQASRKLEEIGVISGKDMTTEAAVTKLMILLGQLSVEETKQLIGKSIAGELTE
;
A
#
# COMPACT_ATOMS: atom_id res chain seq x y z
N ILE A 1 4.10 7.05 0.04
CA ILE A 1 3.27 7.09 1.27
C ILE A 1 3.00 5.66 1.71
N VAL A 2 3.28 5.33 2.96
CA VAL A 2 2.81 4.09 3.60
C VAL A 2 1.54 4.44 4.37
N LEU A 3 0.43 3.79 4.03
CA LEU A 3 -0.87 3.98 4.63
C LEU A 3 -1.16 2.79 5.54
N GLU A 4 -1.09 2.99 6.84
CA GLU A 4 -1.44 1.96 7.82
C GLU A 4 -2.96 1.98 8.05
N THR A 5 -3.65 0.93 7.61
CA THR A 5 -5.11 0.80 7.69
C THR A 5 -5.56 -0.22 8.73
N TYR A 6 -6.85 -0.21 9.04
CA TYR A 6 -7.43 -1.09 10.05
C TYR A 6 -7.56 -2.53 9.55
N GLY A 7 -7.09 -3.48 10.37
CA GLY A 7 -7.28 -4.91 10.17
C GLY A 7 -6.80 -5.36 8.78
N SER A 8 -7.70 -5.93 7.99
CA SER A 8 -7.36 -6.51 6.67
C SER A 8 -7.21 -5.49 5.53
N GLY A 9 -7.00 -4.20 5.82
CA GLY A 9 -6.74 -3.21 4.77
C GLY A 9 -7.75 -2.07 4.65
N ASN A 10 -8.55 -1.79 5.69
CA ASN A 10 -9.70 -0.88 5.59
C ASN A 10 -9.34 0.56 6.03
N ALA A 11 -9.54 1.52 5.13
CA ALA A 11 -9.46 2.95 5.46
C ALA A 11 -10.86 3.53 5.76
N PRO A 12 -10.94 4.67 6.47
CA PRO A 12 -12.19 5.42 6.62
C PRO A 12 -12.85 5.71 5.26
N SER A 13 -14.16 5.52 5.16
CA SER A 13 -14.93 5.74 3.94
C SER A 13 -15.31 7.21 3.70
N ALA A 14 -14.84 8.12 4.56
CA ALA A 14 -15.06 9.55 4.43
C ALA A 14 -14.57 10.06 3.07
N VAL A 15 -15.44 10.76 2.34
CA VAL A 15 -15.17 11.22 0.97
C VAL A 15 -13.90 12.05 0.88
N VAL A 16 -13.67 12.94 1.86
CA VAL A 16 -12.47 13.78 1.91
C VAL A 16 -11.16 12.97 1.98
N VAL A 17 -11.15 11.86 2.72
CA VAL A 17 -9.99 10.98 2.85
C VAL A 17 -9.73 10.26 1.53
N LEU A 18 -10.77 9.66 0.94
CA LEU A 18 -10.66 8.96 -0.33
C LEU A 18 -10.25 9.90 -1.48
N MET A 19 -10.76 11.14 -1.49
CA MET A 19 -10.35 12.15 -2.47
C MET A 19 -8.89 12.57 -2.30
N ALA A 20 -8.41 12.75 -1.06
CA ALA A 20 -7.01 13.07 -0.81
C ALA A 20 -6.07 11.94 -1.26
N ILE A 21 -6.42 10.68 -0.97
CA ILE A 21 -5.66 9.51 -1.44
C ILE A 21 -5.69 9.44 -2.97
N LYS A 22 -6.86 9.63 -3.59
CA LYS A 22 -6.99 9.63 -5.05
C LYS A 22 -6.16 10.72 -5.71
N LYS A 23 -6.12 11.92 -5.12
CA LYS A 23 -5.25 13.01 -5.58
C LYS A 23 -3.78 12.64 -5.49
N ALA A 24 -3.33 12.05 -4.37
CA ALA A 24 -1.95 11.62 -4.24
C ALA A 24 -1.56 10.60 -5.32
N VAL A 25 -2.42 9.59 -5.57
CA VAL A 25 -2.19 8.61 -6.64
C VAL A 25 -2.17 9.26 -8.02
N SER A 26 -3.09 10.19 -8.31
CA SER A 26 -3.12 10.90 -9.60
C SER A 26 -1.90 11.79 -9.83
N ASP A 27 -1.31 12.32 -8.76
CA ASP A 27 -0.09 13.12 -8.80
C ASP A 27 1.18 12.24 -8.91
N GLY A 28 1.02 10.92 -9.10
CA GLY A 28 2.13 9.97 -9.28
C GLY A 28 2.71 9.41 -7.98
N VAL A 29 2.14 9.76 -6.82
CA VAL A 29 2.63 9.27 -5.52
C VAL A 29 2.26 7.80 -5.34
N ILE A 30 3.24 6.97 -5.01
CA ILE A 30 3.01 5.57 -4.61
C ILE A 30 2.36 5.58 -3.22
N VAL A 31 1.15 5.01 -3.13
CA VAL A 31 0.45 4.76 -1.87
C VAL A 31 0.41 3.25 -1.65
N LEU A 32 1.11 2.79 -0.61
CA LEU A 32 1.20 1.39 -0.22
C LEU A 32 0.37 1.17 1.04
N ASN A 33 -0.58 0.24 1.00
CA ASN A 33 -1.48 -0.07 2.09
C ASN A 33 -0.93 -1.23 2.93
N VAL A 34 -0.62 -0.98 4.20
CA VAL A 34 -0.22 -2.00 5.18
C VAL A 34 -1.20 -2.02 6.35
N SER A 35 -1.20 -3.08 7.15
CA SER A 35 -2.05 -3.16 8.34
C SER A 35 -1.39 -2.48 9.53
N GLN A 36 -2.18 -1.81 10.36
CA GLN A 36 -1.75 -1.37 11.71
C GLN A 36 -1.57 -2.55 12.69
N CYS A 37 -2.13 -3.71 12.36
CA CYS A 37 -2.00 -4.90 13.20
C CYS A 37 -0.59 -5.47 13.07
N PRO A 38 0.09 -5.83 14.18
CA PRO A 38 1.44 -6.42 14.14
C PRO A 38 1.53 -7.75 13.38
N GLY A 39 0.39 -8.42 13.18
CA GLY A 39 0.29 -9.65 12.41
C GLY A 39 -0.99 -9.68 11.59
N GLY A 40 -0.95 -10.45 10.49
CA GLY A 40 -2.01 -10.53 9.50
C GLY A 40 -1.58 -9.93 8.17
N MET A 41 -2.54 -9.83 7.25
CA MET A 41 -2.29 -9.40 5.87
C MET A 41 -3.37 -8.43 5.42
N VAL A 42 -2.97 -7.43 4.64
CA VAL A 42 -3.89 -6.63 3.83
C VAL A 42 -4.46 -7.48 2.70
N ILE A 43 -5.77 -7.69 2.75
CA ILE A 43 -6.53 -8.38 1.70
C ILE A 43 -7.39 -7.32 1.02
N GLN A 44 -6.79 -6.59 0.09
CA GLN A 44 -7.53 -5.67 -0.77
C GLN A 44 -8.64 -6.42 -1.53
N GLY A 45 -9.75 -5.74 -1.78
CA GLY A 45 -10.90 -6.34 -2.44
C GLY A 45 -11.85 -7.15 -1.54
N LYS A 46 -11.41 -7.60 -0.36
CA LYS A 46 -12.22 -8.43 0.57
C LYS A 46 -13.46 -7.70 1.11
N TYR A 47 -13.35 -6.40 1.33
CA TYR A 47 -14.45 -5.57 1.85
C TYR A 47 -14.66 -4.35 0.95
N GLN A 48 -15.87 -3.76 0.99
CA GLN A 48 -16.18 -2.56 0.17
C GLN A 48 -15.20 -1.40 0.41
N ALA A 49 -14.73 -1.23 1.64
CA ALA A 49 -13.77 -0.18 1.97
C ALA A 49 -12.39 -0.42 1.34
N SER A 50 -11.89 -1.66 1.36
CA SER A 50 -10.61 -2.01 0.72
C SER A 50 -10.70 -2.04 -0.81
N ARG A 51 -11.88 -2.33 -1.39
CA ARG A 51 -12.16 -2.20 -2.83
C ARG A 51 -11.99 -0.78 -3.34
N LYS A 52 -12.49 0.23 -2.62
CA LYS A 52 -12.33 1.63 -3.04
C LYS A 52 -10.86 2.06 -3.12
N LEU A 53 -10.02 1.57 -2.19
CA LEU A 53 -8.58 1.85 -2.22
C LEU A 53 -7.91 1.21 -3.45
N GLU A 54 -8.27 -0.03 -3.75
CA GLU A 54 -7.81 -0.74 -4.94
C GLU A 54 -8.24 -0.02 -6.23
N GLU A 55 -9.50 0.39 -6.35
CA GLU A 55 -10.03 1.17 -7.49
C GLU A 55 -9.33 2.54 -7.65
N ILE A 56 -8.88 3.15 -6.55
CA ILE A 56 -8.12 4.40 -6.56
C ILE A 56 -6.69 4.17 -7.08
N GLY A 57 -6.16 2.95 -7.04
CA GLY A 57 -4.79 2.61 -7.41
C GLY A 57 -3.83 2.52 -6.23
N VAL A 58 -4.34 2.36 -4.99
CA VAL A 58 -3.53 2.05 -3.82
C VAL A 58 -3.04 0.61 -3.91
N ILE A 59 -1.75 0.39 -3.68
CA ILE A 59 -1.11 -0.93 -3.80
C ILE A 59 -1.22 -1.67 -2.47
N SER A 60 -1.58 -2.96 -2.48
CA SER A 60 -1.52 -3.81 -1.29
C SER A 60 -0.07 -4.09 -0.89
N GLY A 61 0.27 -3.81 0.37
CA GLY A 61 1.51 -4.22 1.01
C GLY A 61 1.46 -5.63 1.58
N LYS A 62 0.35 -6.36 1.40
CA LYS A 62 0.13 -7.73 1.92
C LYS A 62 0.47 -7.81 3.42
N ASP A 63 1.40 -8.69 3.79
CA ASP A 63 1.86 -8.98 5.14
C ASP A 63 3.22 -8.31 5.46
N MET A 64 3.66 -7.34 4.65
CA MET A 64 4.80 -6.52 5.02
C MET A 64 4.54 -5.79 6.33
N THR A 65 5.56 -5.75 7.19
CA THR A 65 5.58 -4.82 8.31
C THR A 65 5.73 -3.38 7.81
N THR A 66 5.34 -2.41 8.63
CA THR A 66 5.53 -0.99 8.32
C THR A 66 7.00 -0.66 8.07
N GLU A 67 7.91 -1.22 8.88
CA GLU A 67 9.36 -1.03 8.74
C GLU A 67 9.89 -1.58 7.42
N ALA A 68 9.44 -2.78 7.03
CA ALA A 68 9.80 -3.38 5.75
C ALA A 68 9.27 -2.55 4.57
N ALA A 69 8.00 -2.13 4.63
CA ALA A 69 7.36 -1.31 3.62
C ALA A 69 8.08 0.03 3.40
N VAL A 70 8.42 0.75 4.48
CA VAL A 70 9.18 2.00 4.42
C VAL A 70 10.56 1.76 3.83
N THR A 71 11.31 0.78 4.36
CA THR A 71 12.67 0.47 3.92
C THR A 71 12.71 0.11 2.45
N LYS A 72 11.79 -0.75 2.00
CA LYS A 72 11.72 -1.20 0.61
C LYS A 72 11.36 -0.06 -0.33
N LEU A 73 10.44 0.84 0.04
CA LEU A 73 10.16 2.04 -0.74
C LEU A 73 11.38 2.96 -0.84
N MET A 74 12.13 3.16 0.25
CA MET A 74 13.35 3.99 0.24
C MET A 74 14.41 3.42 -0.71
N ILE A 75 14.62 2.11 -0.69
CA ILE A 75 15.59 1.43 -1.56
C ILE A 75 15.16 1.53 -3.03
N LEU A 76 13.93 1.13 -3.35
CA LEU A 76 13.47 1.08 -4.74
C LEU A 76 13.39 2.49 -5.36
N LEU A 77 12.85 3.48 -4.65
CA LEU A 77 12.77 4.86 -5.15
C LEU A 77 14.15 5.54 -5.27
N GLY A 78 15.15 5.07 -4.51
CA GLY A 78 16.52 5.56 -4.64
C GLY A 78 17.27 5.04 -5.86
N GLN A 79 16.75 3.98 -6.51
CA GLN A 79 17.46 3.26 -7.59
C GLN A 79 16.65 3.18 -8.88
N LEU A 80 15.33 3.29 -8.82
CA LEU A 80 14.41 2.99 -9.92
C LEU A 80 13.42 4.12 -10.15
N SER A 81 12.79 4.10 -11.32
CA SER A 81 11.64 4.95 -11.60
C SER A 81 10.43 4.61 -10.73
N VAL A 82 9.45 5.52 -10.69
CA VAL A 82 8.17 5.29 -10.00
C VAL A 82 7.45 4.07 -10.59
N GLU A 83 7.43 3.95 -11.91
CA GLU A 83 6.80 2.83 -12.63
C GLU A 83 7.44 1.49 -12.29
N GLU A 84 8.78 1.40 -12.30
CA GLU A 84 9.50 0.18 -11.91
C GLU A 84 9.28 -0.13 -10.42
N THR A 85 9.28 0.88 -9.57
CA THR A 85 8.99 0.71 -8.14
C THR A 85 7.60 0.11 -7.92
N LYS A 86 6.57 0.61 -8.63
CA LYS A 86 5.21 0.05 -8.55
C LYS A 86 5.16 -1.43 -8.96
N GLN A 87 5.98 -1.86 -9.91
CA GLN A 87 6.04 -3.26 -10.36
C GLN A 87 6.75 -4.18 -9.37
N LEU A 88 7.74 -3.67 -8.63
CA LEU A 88 8.57 -4.46 -7.72
C LEU A 88 8.11 -4.42 -6.27
N ILE A 89 7.42 -3.36 -5.84
CA ILE A 89 7.06 -3.19 -4.42
C ILE A 89 6.15 -4.33 -3.90
N GLY A 90 5.35 -4.95 -4.76
CA GLY A 90 4.48 -6.08 -4.42
C GLY A 90 5.12 -7.48 -4.53
N LYS A 91 6.40 -7.59 -4.90
CA LYS A 91 7.13 -8.86 -5.04
C LYS A 91 8.14 -9.04 -3.93
N SER A 92 8.27 -10.24 -3.36
CA SER A 92 9.24 -10.49 -2.29
C SER A 92 10.67 -10.34 -2.82
N ILE A 93 11.54 -9.62 -2.10
CA ILE A 93 12.96 -9.43 -2.47
C ILE A 93 13.89 -10.11 -1.46
N ALA A 94 13.56 -10.00 -0.17
CA ALA A 94 14.35 -10.50 0.94
C ALA A 94 13.50 -11.30 1.95
N GLY A 95 12.31 -11.77 1.55
CA GLY A 95 11.38 -12.49 2.42
C GLY A 95 10.49 -11.57 3.27
N GLU A 96 10.38 -10.30 2.89
CA GLU A 96 9.60 -9.29 3.62
C GLU A 96 8.08 -9.38 3.41
N LEU A 97 7.65 -10.17 2.43
CA LEU A 97 6.25 -10.48 2.17
C LEU A 97 6.10 -11.92 1.68
N THR A 98 4.95 -12.52 1.95
CA THR A 98 4.56 -13.83 1.42
C THR A 98 3.95 -13.66 0.01
N GLU A 99 4.39 -14.50 -0.94
CA GLU A 99 3.92 -14.46 -2.33
C GLU A 99 2.46 -14.89 -2.48
#